data_AF-A0AAU7R1K8-F1
#
_entry.id   AF-A0AAU7R1K8-F1
#
_cell.length_a   1.000
_cell.length_b   1.000
_cell.length_c   1.000
_cell.angle_alpha   90.00
_cell.angle_beta   90.00
_cell.angle_gamma   90.00
#
_symmetry.space_group_name_H-M   'P 1'
#
loop_
_entity.id
_entity.type
_entity.pdbx_description
1 polymer ?
#
loop_
_entity_poly.entity_id
_entity_poly.type
_entity_poly.pdbx_seq_one_letter_code
_entity_poly.pdbx_strand_id
1 'polypeptide(L)'
;MTALVGVLSAIGHVGYQPDWTCERCREPWPCPTLRRIPRDQLEPAALIRMMAFLVRGAIRDLRGRVEGPEPPEIVRRFFWFLPLSDDEARAIARRLR
;
A
#
# COMPACT_ATOMS: atom_id res chain seq x y z
N MET A 1 -13.86 -4.16 -10.57
CA MET A 1 -12.73 -4.04 -9.63
C MET A 1 -11.67 -5.14 -9.82
N THR A 2 -11.71 -5.90 -10.92
CA THR A 2 -10.84 -7.09 -11.12
C THR A 2 -9.57 -6.79 -11.92
N ALA A 3 -9.60 -5.79 -12.80
CA ALA A 3 -8.50 -5.54 -13.73
C ALA A 3 -7.18 -5.18 -13.04
N LEU A 4 -7.18 -4.28 -12.04
CA LEU A 4 -5.92 -3.84 -11.41
C LEU A 4 -5.33 -4.88 -10.44
N VAL A 5 -6.19 -5.62 -9.71
CA VAL A 5 -5.75 -6.80 -8.93
C VAL A 5 -5.18 -7.86 -9.87
N GLY A 6 -5.85 -8.09 -11.01
CA GLY A 6 -5.35 -8.96 -12.07
C GLY A 6 -4.00 -8.52 -12.64
N VAL A 7 -3.79 -7.22 -12.85
CA VAL A 7 -2.51 -6.65 -13.32
C VAL A 7 -1.41 -6.84 -12.28
N LEU A 8 -1.67 -6.57 -11.00
CA LEU A 8 -0.71 -6.81 -9.91
C LEU A 8 -0.36 -8.30 -9.76
N SER A 9 -1.33 -9.17 -9.94
CA SER A 9 -1.11 -10.62 -9.97
C SER A 9 -0.34 -11.06 -11.22
N ALA A 10 -0.59 -10.45 -12.39
CA ALA A 10 0.13 -10.75 -13.63
C ALA A 10 1.61 -10.38 -13.56
N ILE A 11 1.98 -9.31 -12.82
CA ILE A 11 3.38 -8.97 -12.54
C ILE A 11 3.98 -9.76 -11.36
N GLY A 12 3.16 -10.48 -10.58
CA GLY A 12 3.60 -11.33 -9.46
C GLY A 12 4.11 -10.55 -8.24
N HIS A 13 3.77 -9.26 -8.10
CA HIS A 13 4.21 -8.43 -6.97
C HIS A 13 3.05 -8.19 -6.01
N VAL A 14 2.55 -9.27 -5.39
CA VAL A 14 1.46 -9.26 -4.40
C VAL A 14 2.01 -9.19 -2.98
N GLY A 15 1.33 -8.49 -2.07
CA GLY A 15 1.68 -8.44 -0.65
C GLY A 15 0.90 -9.46 0.16
N TYR A 16 1.60 -10.34 0.88
CA TYR A 16 0.96 -11.36 1.73
C TYR A 16 0.71 -10.84 3.14
N GLN A 17 -0.54 -10.89 3.57
CA GLN A 17 -0.92 -10.70 4.97
C GLN A 17 -0.35 -11.84 5.85
N PRO A 18 -0.07 -11.58 7.15
CA PRO A 18 -0.24 -10.29 7.84
C PRO A 18 1.00 -9.39 7.75
N ASP A 19 2.11 -9.86 7.19
CA ASP A 19 3.39 -9.11 7.19
C ASP A 19 3.46 -8.07 6.09
N TRP A 20 2.56 -8.16 5.11
CA TRP A 20 2.52 -7.34 3.91
C TRP A 20 3.87 -7.35 3.20
N THR A 21 4.50 -8.53 3.15
CA THR A 21 5.74 -8.78 2.44
C THR A 21 5.41 -9.19 1.01
N CYS A 22 6.13 -8.61 0.05
CA CYS A 22 5.95 -8.95 -1.35
C CYS A 22 6.39 -10.40 -1.59
N GLU A 23 5.54 -11.19 -2.25
CA GLU A 23 5.82 -12.58 -2.60
C GLU A 23 7.15 -12.72 -3.37
N ARG A 24 7.32 -11.89 -4.39
CA ARG A 24 8.44 -11.98 -5.32
C ARG A 24 9.70 -11.28 -4.84
N CYS A 25 9.58 -10.07 -4.29
CA CYS A 25 10.73 -9.29 -3.84
C CYS A 25 11.19 -9.65 -2.43
N ARG A 26 10.31 -10.23 -1.60
CA ARG A 26 10.52 -10.40 -0.15
C ARG A 26 10.73 -9.08 0.60
N GLU A 27 10.36 -7.97 -0.02
CA GLU A 27 10.42 -6.61 0.51
C GLU A 27 9.04 -6.14 1.02
N PRO A 28 8.98 -5.12 1.90
CA PRO A 28 7.72 -4.50 2.30
C PRO A 28 6.88 -4.05 1.09
N TRP A 29 5.67 -4.58 0.98
CA TRP A 29 4.72 -4.25 -0.09
C TRP A 29 3.94 -2.94 0.17
N PRO A 30 3.70 -2.03 -0.79
CA PRO A 30 4.15 -2.04 -2.18
C PRO A 30 5.67 -2.02 -2.33
N CYS A 31 6.22 -3.04 -3.00
CA CYS A 31 7.67 -3.23 -3.10
C CYS A 31 8.32 -2.21 -4.08
N PRO A 32 9.65 -2.00 -4.03
CA PRO A 32 10.35 -1.10 -4.95
C PRO A 32 10.02 -1.32 -6.43
N THR A 33 9.89 -2.57 -6.88
CA THR A 33 9.54 -2.88 -8.28
C THR A 33 8.16 -2.37 -8.65
N LEU A 34 7.15 -2.59 -7.79
CA LEU A 34 5.81 -2.08 -8.00
C LEU A 34 5.78 -0.54 -8.01
N ARG A 35 6.55 0.10 -7.12
CA ARG A 35 6.64 1.57 -7.02
C ARG A 35 7.38 2.22 -8.20
N ARG A 36 8.08 1.44 -9.03
CA ARG A 36 8.75 1.93 -10.25
C ARG A 36 7.84 1.93 -11.48
N ILE A 37 6.65 1.32 -11.40
CA ILE A 37 5.71 1.37 -12.53
C ILE A 37 5.37 2.85 -12.82
N PRO A 38 5.57 3.32 -14.06
CA PRO A 38 5.29 4.69 -14.45
C PRO A 38 3.83 5.08 -14.13
N ARG A 39 3.63 6.28 -13.59
CA ARG A 39 2.32 6.73 -13.09
C ARG A 39 1.28 6.87 -14.20
N ASP A 40 1.71 7.18 -15.41
CA ASP A 40 0.89 7.22 -16.62
C ASP A 40 0.35 5.85 -17.05
N GLN A 41 0.97 4.76 -16.57
CA GLN A 41 0.46 3.40 -16.74
C GLN A 41 -0.51 2.98 -15.62
N LEU A 42 -0.71 3.83 -14.61
CA LEU A 42 -1.56 3.56 -13.45
C LEU A 42 -2.77 4.48 -13.47
N GLU A 43 -3.96 3.92 -13.61
CA GLU A 43 -5.21 4.70 -13.45
C GLU A 43 -5.35 5.22 -12.01
N PRO A 44 -5.15 6.52 -11.73
CA PRO A 44 -4.96 7.00 -10.35
C PRO A 44 -6.17 6.75 -9.46
N ALA A 45 -7.38 6.96 -10.00
CA ALA A 45 -8.62 6.74 -9.26
C ALA A 45 -8.87 5.25 -8.93
N ALA A 46 -8.44 4.34 -9.81
CA ALA A 46 -8.54 2.90 -9.55
C ALA A 46 -7.49 2.46 -8.50
N LEU A 47 -6.27 2.98 -8.61
CA LEU A 47 -5.19 2.72 -7.66
C LEU A 47 -5.51 3.24 -6.25
N ILE A 48 -6.05 4.46 -6.13
CA ILE A 48 -6.49 5.03 -4.84
C ILE A 48 -7.52 4.12 -4.18
N ARG A 49 -8.56 3.71 -4.91
CA ARG A 49 -9.62 2.83 -4.36
C ARG A 49 -9.07 1.50 -3.87
N MET A 50 -8.20 0.89 -4.66
CA MET A 50 -7.57 -0.38 -4.30
C MET A 50 -6.66 -0.23 -3.08
N MET A 51 -5.79 0.78 -3.06
CA MET A 51 -4.89 1.02 -1.93
C MET A 51 -5.65 1.40 -0.66
N ALA A 52 -6.74 2.17 -0.76
CA ALA A 52 -7.62 2.50 0.35
C ALA A 52 -8.31 1.26 0.96
N PHE A 53 -8.60 0.25 0.15
CA PHE A 53 -9.11 -1.04 0.63
C PHE A 53 -8.02 -1.81 1.38
N LEU A 54 -6.84 -1.94 0.79
CA LEU A 54 -5.74 -2.75 1.33
C LEU A 54 -5.09 -2.13 2.59
N VAL A 55 -4.94 -0.80 2.62
CA VAL A 55 -4.29 -0.10 3.73
C VAL A 55 -5.00 -0.30 5.07
N ARG A 56 -6.33 -0.53 5.07
CA ARG A 56 -7.08 -0.85 6.29
C ARG A 56 -6.62 -2.17 6.90
N GLY A 57 -6.47 -3.21 6.07
CA GLY A 57 -5.91 -4.49 6.49
C GLY A 57 -4.47 -4.32 6.97
N ALA A 58 -3.66 -3.54 6.26
CA ALA A 58 -2.27 -3.28 6.64
C ALA A 58 -2.12 -2.57 7.98
N ILE A 59 -2.94 -1.55 8.24
CA ILE A 59 -2.96 -0.88 9.55
C ILE A 59 -3.34 -1.87 10.64
N ARG A 60 -4.38 -2.70 10.43
CA ARG A 60 -4.78 -3.72 11.41
C ARG A 60 -3.66 -4.72 11.69
N ASP A 61 -2.97 -5.18 10.66
CA ASP A 61 -2.01 -6.28 10.78
C ASP A 61 -0.63 -5.83 11.27
N LEU A 62 -0.22 -4.58 10.98
CA LEU A 62 1.13 -4.07 11.27
C LEU A 62 1.21 -3.16 12.49
N ARG A 63 0.13 -2.47 12.85
CA ARG A 63 0.13 -1.51 13.98
C ARG A 63 0.46 -2.21 15.30
N GLY A 64 1.33 -1.58 16.10
CA GLY A 64 1.66 -2.05 17.45
C GLY A 64 2.65 -3.21 17.48
N ARG A 65 3.19 -3.62 16.32
CA ARG A 65 4.34 -4.53 16.28
C ARG A 65 5.58 -3.82 16.84
N VAL A 66 6.39 -4.56 17.60
CA VAL A 66 7.70 -4.08 18.05
C VAL A 66 8.53 -3.73 16.82
N GLU A 67 9.06 -2.50 16.78
CA GLU A 67 9.82 -1.95 15.64
C GLU A 67 9.03 -1.90 14.30
N GLY A 68 7.70 -2.02 14.37
CA GLY A 68 6.82 -1.93 13.21
C GLY A 68 6.51 -0.49 12.79
N PRO A 69 6.00 -0.28 11.56
CA PRO A 69 5.63 1.04 11.10
C PRO A 69 4.40 1.57 11.84
N GLU A 70 4.41 2.87 12.14
CA GLU A 70 3.25 3.55 12.67
C GLU A 70 2.16 3.74 11.60
N PRO A 71 0.87 3.86 11.96
CA PRO A 71 -0.22 3.99 10.98
C PRO A 71 -0.02 5.06 9.90
N PRO A 72 0.50 6.27 10.18
CA PRO A 72 0.80 7.26 9.13
C PRO A 72 1.89 6.81 8.16
N GLU A 73 2.86 6.03 8.62
CA GLU A 73 3.93 5.46 7.78
C GLU A 73 3.37 4.38 6.86
N ILE A 74 2.46 3.55 7.37
CA ILE A 74 1.71 2.57 6.56
C ILE A 74 0.89 3.29 5.47
N VAL A 75 0.22 4.40 5.81
CA VAL A 75 -0.53 5.20 4.82
C VAL A 75 0.40 5.72 3.73
N ARG A 76 1.52 6.39 4.07
CA ARG A 76 2.48 6.89 3.08
C ARG A 76 3.07 5.77 2.21
N ARG A 77 3.32 4.61 2.80
CA ARG A 77 3.80 3.42 2.08
C ARG A 77 2.80 2.93 1.03
N PHE A 78 1.52 2.83 1.37
CA PHE A 78 0.48 2.34 0.46
C PHE A 78 0.09 3.36 -0.61
N PHE A 79 0.11 4.65 -0.26
CA PHE A 79 -0.17 5.77 -1.17
C PHE A 79 1.10 6.43 -1.70
N TRP A 80 2.16 5.66 -1.97
CA TRP A 80 3.47 6.14 -2.45
C TRP A 80 3.42 7.05 -3.69
N PHE A 81 2.34 6.95 -4.47
CA PHE A 81 2.10 7.71 -5.68
C PHE A 81 1.40 9.06 -5.41
N LEU A 82 1.11 9.40 -4.15
CA LEU A 82 0.59 10.70 -3.75
C LEU A 82 1.64 11.45 -2.90
N PRO A 83 1.80 12.78 -3.09
CA PRO A 83 2.71 13.58 -2.29
C PRO A 83 2.07 13.94 -0.94
N LEU A 84 1.76 12.92 -0.12
CA LEU A 84 1.13 13.15 1.18
C LEU A 84 2.12 13.77 2.15
N SER A 85 1.73 14.91 2.73
CA SER A 85 2.35 15.41 3.93
C SER A 85 2.11 14.47 5.11
N ASP A 86 2.93 14.68 6.14
CA ASP A 86 2.87 13.93 7.38
C ASP A 86 1.53 14.11 8.12
N ASP A 87 0.93 15.30 8.04
CA ASP A 87 -0.36 15.62 8.65
C ASP A 87 -1.53 15.01 7.87
N GLU A 88 -1.47 15.00 6.53
CA GLU A 88 -2.45 14.31 5.68
C GLU A 88 -2.42 12.80 5.93
N ALA A 89 -1.23 12.20 6.00
CA ALA A 89 -1.07 10.78 6.29
C ALA A 89 -1.65 10.43 7.67
N ARG A 90 -1.40 11.27 8.69
CA ARG A 90 -2.01 11.15 10.01
C ARG A 90 -3.54 11.28 9.95
N ALA A 91 -4.07 12.25 9.23
CA ALA A 91 -5.52 12.45 9.09
C ALA A 91 -6.20 11.25 8.41
N ILE A 92 -5.59 10.71 7.36
CA ILE A 92 -6.07 9.51 6.67
C ILE A 92 -6.01 8.31 7.61
N ALA A 93 -4.89 8.06 8.28
CA ALA A 93 -4.76 6.96 9.25
C ALA A 93 -5.84 7.04 10.35
N ARG A 94 -6.14 8.26 10.82
CA ARG A 94 -7.20 8.55 11.78
C ARG A 94 -8.62 8.32 11.26
N ARG A 95 -8.83 8.24 9.95
CA ARG A 95 -10.15 7.96 9.35
C ARG A 95 -10.33 6.50 8.96
N LEU A 96 -9.24 5.74 8.93
CA LEU A 96 -9.21 4.31 8.58
C LEU A 96 -9.19 3.39 9.81
N ARG A 97 -9.01 3.95 11.00
CA ARG A 97 -9.15 3.27 12.30
C ARG A 97 -10.60 2.92 12.62
#